data_AF-A0A9X0A7B1-F1
#
_entry.id   AF-A0A9X0A7B1-F1
#
_cell.length_a   1.000
_cell.length_b   1.000
_cell.length_c   1.000
_cell.angle_alpha   90.00
_cell.angle_beta   90.00
_cell.angle_gamma   90.00
#
_symmetry.space_group_name_H-M   'P 1'
#
loop_
_entity.id
_entity.type
_entity.pdbx_description
1 polymer ?
#
loop_
_entity_poly.entity_id
_entity_poly.type
_entity_poly.pdbx_seq_one_letter_code
_entity_poly.pdbx_strand_id
1 'polypeptide(L)'
;MENVGTVYTREGWRMCNTCHGHAYGRVMCWTCQGQGQLKMYILLTIKWECHIDNHVTERTDLPDHLIVGSQGTDIFSQELPRVYPVTAFHDQDVNSGSQRLVEAHSRNWPTKRILMQRQTLRAVPVSEVKYEWNDTSTRFWVFGLDHKVHAPDYPQQCCCGCTIL
;
A
#
# COMPACT_ATOMS: atom_id res chain seq x y z
N MET A 1 -0.41 14.70 19.90
CA MET A 1 -1.75 15.19 20.28
C MET A 1 -1.58 16.00 21.54
N GLU A 2 -1.64 17.31 21.45
CA GLU A 2 -1.75 18.14 22.65
C GLU A 2 -3.20 18.04 23.13
N ASN A 3 -3.36 17.47 24.33
CA ASN A 3 -4.62 17.48 25.06
C ASN A 3 -4.90 18.91 25.51
N VAL A 4 -5.74 19.63 24.77
CA VAL A 4 -6.31 20.89 25.28
C VAL A 4 -7.75 20.60 25.68
N GLY A 5 -7.92 20.17 26.93
CA GLY A 5 -9.24 20.02 27.53
C GLY A 5 -9.89 21.39 27.66
N THR A 6 -10.95 21.62 26.88
CA THR A 6 -11.81 22.80 27.06
C THR A 6 -13.09 22.34 27.75
N VAL A 7 -13.32 22.81 28.98
CA VAL A 7 -14.55 22.55 29.74
C VAL A 7 -15.68 23.33 29.07
N TYR A 8 -16.62 22.65 28.42
CA TYR A 8 -17.83 23.28 27.90
C TYR A 8 -18.90 23.31 29.00
N THR A 9 -19.12 24.49 29.60
CA THR A 9 -20.30 24.74 30.44
C THR A 9 -21.53 24.80 29.54
N ARG A 10 -22.59 24.05 29.85
CA ARG A 10 -23.90 24.13 29.16
C ARG A 10 -24.65 25.44 29.44
N GLU A 11 -24.02 26.38 30.12
CA GLU A 11 -24.59 27.66 30.47
C GLU A 11 -24.37 28.64 29.30
N GLY A 12 -25.40 29.41 28.93
CA GLY A 12 -25.35 30.42 27.87
C GLY A 12 -24.35 31.57 28.11
N TRP A 13 -23.68 31.55 29.26
CA TRP A 13 -22.84 32.62 29.78
C TRP A 13 -21.54 32.01 30.28
N ARG A 14 -20.44 32.75 30.13
CA ARG A 14 -19.13 32.37 30.67
C ARG A 14 -18.60 33.48 31.58
N MET A 15 -17.74 33.14 32.52
CA MET A 15 -17.04 34.15 33.31
C MET A 15 -16.18 35.03 32.40
N CYS A 16 -16.20 36.34 32.67
CA CYS A 16 -15.34 37.28 31.98
C CYS A 16 -13.90 37.10 32.48
N ASN A 17 -12.99 36.69 31.59
CA ASN A 17 -11.59 36.49 31.93
C ASN A 17 -10.85 37.80 32.27
N THR A 18 -11.39 38.95 31.85
CA THR A 18 -10.78 40.27 32.09
C THR A 18 -11.02 40.77 33.51
N CYS A 19 -12.17 40.42 34.13
CA CYS A 19 -12.50 40.83 35.49
C CYS A 19 -12.55 39.65 36.48
N HIS A 20 -12.15 38.45 36.04
CA HIS A 20 -12.18 37.20 36.80
C HIS A 20 -13.50 36.91 37.53
N GLY A 21 -14.62 37.40 37.02
CA GLY A 21 -15.94 37.23 37.65
C GLY A 21 -16.18 38.04 38.93
N HIS A 22 -15.27 38.93 39.34
CA HIS A 22 -15.49 39.81 40.48
C HIS A 22 -16.54 40.89 40.10
N ALA A 23 -17.74 40.76 40.69
CA ALA A 23 -18.90 41.67 40.57
C ALA A 23 -19.78 41.57 39.29
N TYR A 24 -20.37 40.40 39.00
CA TYR A 24 -21.37 40.19 37.91
C TYR A 24 -20.84 40.06 36.47
N GLY A 25 -19.52 39.96 36.28
CA GLY A 25 -18.89 39.82 34.95
C GLY A 25 -19.12 38.46 34.30
N ARG A 26 -20.36 38.17 33.89
CA ARG A 26 -20.70 37.09 32.96
C ARG A 26 -20.87 37.69 31.58
N VAL A 27 -20.13 37.15 30.61
CA VAL A 27 -20.29 37.54 29.21
C VAL A 27 -21.05 36.45 28.47
N MET A 28 -21.81 36.86 27.44
CA MET A 28 -22.49 35.92 26.56
C MET A 28 -21.48 34.91 26.02
N CYS A 29 -21.81 33.63 26.11
CA CYS A 29 -21.02 32.59 25.47
C CYS A 29 -21.14 32.80 23.95
N TRP A 30 -20.04 33.13 23.28
CA TRP A 30 -20.03 33.36 21.84
C TRP A 30 -20.31 32.07 21.04
N THR A 31 -19.99 30.90 21.62
CA THR A 31 -20.18 29.59 20.98
C THR A 31 -21.66 29.21 20.85
N CYS A 32 -22.48 29.48 21.88
CA CYS A 32 -23.93 29.23 21.83
C CYS A 32 -24.78 30.52 21.74
N GLN A 33 -24.13 31.68 21.63
CA GLN A 33 -24.75 33.01 21.59
C GLN A 33 -25.81 33.23 22.68
N GLY A 34 -25.52 32.86 23.93
CA GLY A 34 -26.46 33.05 25.04
C GLY A 34 -27.51 31.95 25.20
N GLN A 35 -27.67 31.06 24.22
CA GLN A 35 -28.76 30.08 24.18
C GLN A 35 -28.57 28.90 25.14
N GLY A 36 -27.34 28.64 25.60
CA GLY A 36 -27.03 27.47 26.45
C GLY A 36 -27.24 26.11 25.76
N GLN A 37 -27.53 26.11 24.46
CA GLN A 37 -27.80 24.92 23.67
C GLN A 37 -26.70 24.74 22.63
N LEU A 38 -25.95 23.65 22.77
CA LEU A 38 -24.92 23.25 21.81
C LEU A 38 -25.28 21.87 21.27
N LYS A 39 -25.36 21.76 19.94
CA LYS A 39 -25.45 20.47 19.27
C LYS A 39 -24.04 19.94 19.07
N MET A 40 -23.68 18.93 19.86
CA MET A 40 -22.42 18.22 19.72
C MET A 40 -22.67 16.90 19.00
N TYR A 41 -21.70 16.47 18.20
CA TYR A 41 -21.72 15.17 17.58
C TYR A 41 -20.31 14.58 17.60
N ILE A 42 -20.24 13.25 17.58
CA ILE A 42 -18.99 12.53 17.34
C ILE A 42 -18.88 12.37 15.83
N LEU A 43 -17.82 12.93 15.25
CA LEU A 43 -17.51 12.72 13.84
C LEU A 43 -16.66 11.47 13.68
N LEU A 44 -17.22 10.44 13.05
CA LEU A 44 -16.46 9.26 12.62
C LEU A 44 -16.04 9.45 11.15
N THR A 45 -14.74 9.45 10.88
CA THR A 45 -14.20 9.45 9.51
C THR A 45 -13.69 8.07 9.16
N ILE A 46 -14.35 7.41 8.21
CA ILE A 46 -13.94 6.10 7.69
C ILE A 46 -13.08 6.33 6.45
N LYS A 47 -11.86 5.77 6.44
CA LYS A 47 -10.97 5.76 5.28
C LYS A 47 -10.77 4.33 4.81
N TRP A 48 -10.86 4.13 3.51
CA TRP A 48 -10.65 2.84 2.85
C TRP A 48 -9.34 2.89 2.09
N GLU A 49 -8.51 1.87 2.25
CA GLU A 49 -7.18 1.80 1.66
C GLU A 49 -6.82 0.34 1.40
N CYS A 50 -6.16 0.08 0.28
CA CYS A 50 -5.62 -1.24 -0.06
C CYS A 50 -4.10 -1.20 0.02
N HIS A 51 -3.52 -2.11 0.80
CA HIS A 51 -2.08 -2.31 0.87
C HIS A 51 -1.69 -3.46 -0.06
N ILE A 52 -0.68 -3.24 -0.89
CA ILE A 52 -0.22 -4.19 -1.91
C ILE A 52 1.26 -4.44 -1.68
N ASP A 53 1.62 -5.71 -1.53
CA ASP A 53 3.00 -6.17 -1.42
C ASP A 53 3.18 -7.38 -2.34
N ASN A 54 4.40 -7.55 -2.85
CA ASN A 54 4.73 -8.63 -3.78
C ASN A 54 5.99 -9.36 -3.31
N HIS A 55 6.05 -10.65 -3.56
CA HIS A 55 7.26 -11.47 -3.48
C HIS A 55 7.47 -12.10 -4.85
N VAL A 56 8.65 -11.92 -5.42
CA VAL A 56 9.01 -12.45 -6.73
C VAL A 56 10.03 -13.57 -6.53
N THR A 57 9.75 -14.71 -7.13
CA THR A 57 10.70 -15.81 -7.27
C THR A 57 11.13 -15.88 -8.72
N GLU A 58 12.24 -15.23 -9.03
CA GLU A 58 12.92 -15.27 -10.33
C GLU A 58 14.38 -15.69 -10.11
N ARG A 59 14.96 -16.43 -11.06
CA ARG A 59 16.27 -17.09 -10.91
C ARG A 59 17.30 -16.66 -11.97
N THR A 60 16.92 -15.73 -12.86
CA THR A 60 17.80 -15.07 -13.82
C THR A 60 18.18 -13.68 -13.31
N ASP A 61 18.84 -12.88 -14.16
CA ASP A 61 19.18 -11.50 -13.83
C ASP A 61 18.08 -10.50 -14.26
N LEU A 62 16.86 -10.97 -14.54
CA LEU A 62 15.72 -10.11 -14.89
C LEU A 62 15.25 -9.34 -13.63
N PRO A 63 15.15 -8.00 -13.66
CA PRO A 63 14.70 -7.25 -12.50
C PRO A 63 13.26 -7.57 -12.05
N ASP A 64 13.09 -7.89 -10.76
CA ASP A 64 11.80 -8.28 -10.16
C ASP A 64 10.64 -7.32 -10.47
N HIS A 65 10.89 -6.02 -10.47
CA HIS A 65 9.86 -5.01 -10.70
C HIS A 65 9.24 -5.09 -12.10
N LEU A 66 9.96 -5.64 -13.09
CA LEU A 66 9.43 -5.87 -14.44
C LEU A 66 8.40 -7.01 -14.45
N ILE A 67 8.59 -8.00 -13.58
CA ILE A 67 7.72 -9.18 -13.46
C ILE A 67 6.42 -8.82 -12.74
N VAL A 68 6.50 -7.97 -11.70
CA VAL A 68 5.30 -7.48 -11.01
C VAL A 68 4.35 -6.75 -11.98
N GLY A 69 4.91 -6.05 -12.96
CA GLY A 69 4.15 -5.28 -13.97
C GLY A 69 3.84 -6.03 -15.27
N SER A 70 4.14 -7.33 -15.40
CA SER A 70 3.90 -8.11 -16.62
C SER A 70 2.64 -8.97 -16.52
N GLN A 71 2.16 -9.44 -17.68
CA GLN A 71 1.03 -10.36 -17.71
C GLN A 71 1.50 -11.78 -17.39
N GLY A 72 0.69 -12.51 -16.62
CA GLY A 72 0.94 -13.90 -16.27
C GLY A 72 -0.36 -14.66 -16.03
N THR A 73 -0.24 -15.95 -15.75
CA THR A 73 -1.36 -16.82 -15.44
C THR A 73 -1.52 -16.94 -13.94
N ASP A 74 -2.68 -16.58 -13.40
CA ASP A 74 -2.99 -16.82 -11.99
C ASP A 74 -3.17 -18.32 -11.76
N ILE A 75 -2.22 -18.94 -11.06
CA ILE A 75 -2.23 -20.38 -10.78
C ILE A 75 -2.95 -20.72 -9.47
N PHE A 76 -3.06 -19.74 -8.57
CA PHE A 76 -3.86 -19.83 -7.36
C PHE A 76 -4.33 -18.43 -6.98
N SER A 77 -5.58 -18.32 -6.51
CA SER A 77 -6.11 -17.08 -5.99
C SER A 77 -7.10 -17.38 -4.86
N GLN A 78 -6.99 -16.62 -3.78
CA GLN A 78 -7.88 -16.70 -2.64
C GLN A 78 -8.23 -15.30 -2.15
N GLU A 79 -9.50 -15.09 -1.83
CA GLU A 79 -10.00 -13.86 -1.24
C GLU A 79 -10.84 -14.19 0.00
N LEU A 80 -10.38 -13.74 1.18
CA LEU A 80 -10.97 -14.05 2.49
C LEU A 80 -10.77 -12.86 3.46
N PRO A 81 -11.52 -12.76 4.57
CA PRO A 81 -11.24 -11.77 5.62
C PRO A 81 -9.81 -11.86 6.20
N ARG A 82 -9.26 -13.09 6.20
CA ARG A 82 -7.87 -13.43 6.45
C ARG A 82 -7.50 -14.57 5.52
N VAL A 83 -6.44 -14.39 4.74
CA VAL A 83 -5.89 -15.45 3.88
C VAL A 83 -4.88 -16.30 4.66
N TYR A 84 -4.62 -17.51 4.19
CA TYR A 84 -3.60 -18.38 4.74
C TYR A 84 -2.36 -18.38 3.83
N PRO A 85 -1.14 -18.53 4.39
CA PRO A 85 0.05 -18.73 3.58
C PRO A 85 -0.07 -19.97 2.69
N VAL A 86 0.52 -19.93 1.51
CA VAL A 86 0.78 -21.12 0.69
C VAL A 86 1.93 -21.89 1.34
N THR A 87 1.71 -23.17 1.63
CA THR A 87 2.70 -24.02 2.35
C THR A 87 3.09 -25.29 1.61
N ALA A 88 2.31 -25.70 0.61
CA ALA A 88 2.46 -26.97 -0.10
C ALA A 88 2.83 -26.78 -1.59
N PHE A 89 3.31 -25.60 -1.98
CA PHE A 89 3.84 -25.41 -3.32
C PHE A 89 5.22 -26.08 -3.44
N HIS A 90 5.57 -26.54 -4.65
CA HIS A 90 6.81 -27.27 -4.88
C HIS A 90 8.06 -26.39 -4.72
N ASP A 91 7.97 -25.09 -5.01
CA ASP A 91 9.03 -24.13 -4.77
C ASP A 91 8.92 -23.56 -3.34
N GLN A 92 9.95 -23.79 -2.52
CA GLN A 92 9.98 -23.37 -1.13
C GLN A 92 10.11 -21.84 -0.95
N ASP A 93 10.67 -21.14 -1.93
CA ASP A 93 10.77 -19.68 -1.90
C ASP A 93 9.38 -19.05 -2.07
N VAL A 94 8.51 -19.65 -2.88
CA VAL A 94 7.09 -19.26 -2.99
C VAL A 94 6.38 -19.42 -1.64
N ASN A 95 6.57 -20.57 -0.98
CA ASN A 95 5.96 -20.83 0.34
C ASN A 95 6.43 -19.80 1.39
N SER A 96 7.74 -19.56 1.44
CA SER A 96 8.37 -18.62 2.38
C SER A 96 7.97 -17.17 2.08
N GLY A 97 7.87 -16.80 0.81
CA GLY A 97 7.38 -15.50 0.35
C GLY A 97 5.95 -15.24 0.78
N SER A 98 5.04 -16.20 0.51
CA SER A 98 3.64 -16.11 0.95
C SER A 98 3.52 -15.98 2.47
N GLN A 99 4.27 -16.77 3.24
CA GLN A 99 4.29 -16.66 4.70
C GLN A 99 4.71 -15.26 5.17
N ARG A 100 5.81 -14.72 4.63
CA ARG A 100 6.28 -13.37 4.99
C ARG A 100 5.23 -12.30 4.67
N LEU A 101 4.58 -12.37 3.51
CA LEU A 101 3.56 -11.40 3.11
C LEU A 101 2.34 -11.43 4.05
N VAL A 102 1.80 -12.61 4.33
CA VAL A 102 0.65 -12.77 5.22
C VAL A 102 0.99 -12.28 6.63
N GLU A 103 2.16 -12.65 7.16
CA GLU A 103 2.57 -12.21 8.48
C GLU A 103 2.86 -10.70 8.55
N ALA A 104 3.45 -10.11 7.50
CA ALA A 104 3.67 -8.66 7.41
C ALA A 104 2.34 -7.91 7.43
N HIS A 105 1.36 -8.37 6.65
CA HIS A 105 0.03 -7.75 6.63
C HIS A 105 -0.68 -7.82 7.99
N SER A 106 -0.43 -8.87 8.77
CA SER A 106 -0.98 -8.98 10.12
C SER A 106 -0.38 -8.00 11.14
N ARG A 107 0.81 -7.46 10.87
CA ARG A 107 1.61 -6.67 11.83
C ARG A 107 1.83 -5.21 11.43
N ASN A 108 1.90 -4.90 10.13
CA ASN A 108 2.34 -3.59 9.64
C ASN A 108 1.33 -2.45 9.88
N TRP A 109 0.05 -2.77 10.09
CA TRP A 109 -1.00 -1.77 10.28
C TRP A 109 -1.84 -2.01 11.55
N PRO A 110 -1.24 -1.85 12.75
CA PRO A 110 -1.92 -2.18 14.02
C PRO A 110 -3.13 -1.27 14.32
N THR A 111 -3.20 -0.09 13.71
CA THR A 111 -4.31 0.86 13.87
C THR A 111 -5.42 0.69 12.83
N LYS A 112 -5.27 -0.25 11.89
CA LYS A 112 -6.23 -0.51 10.81
C LYS A 112 -6.90 -1.85 11.00
N ARG A 113 -8.17 -1.93 10.62
CA ARG A 113 -8.90 -3.20 10.53
C ARG A 113 -8.86 -3.70 9.09
N ILE A 114 -8.24 -4.86 8.89
CA ILE A 114 -8.32 -5.59 7.63
C ILE A 114 -9.73 -6.18 7.51
N LEU A 115 -10.44 -5.81 6.45
CA LEU A 115 -11.81 -6.27 6.16
C LEU A 115 -11.82 -7.45 5.19
N MET A 116 -10.96 -7.40 4.18
CA MET A 116 -10.71 -8.45 3.20
C MET A 116 -9.24 -8.45 2.83
N GLN A 117 -8.73 -9.62 2.46
CA GLN A 117 -7.41 -9.82 1.87
C GLN A 117 -7.54 -10.71 0.66
N ARG A 118 -6.74 -10.41 -0.36
CA ARG A 118 -6.58 -11.26 -1.53
C ARG A 118 -5.12 -11.63 -1.67
N GLN A 119 -4.86 -12.91 -1.88
CA GLN A 119 -3.55 -13.41 -2.24
C GLN A 119 -3.66 -14.14 -3.57
N THR A 120 -2.74 -13.82 -4.48
CA THR A 120 -2.68 -14.41 -5.80
C THR A 120 -1.27 -14.90 -6.05
N LEU A 121 -1.15 -16.16 -6.45
CA LEU A 121 0.08 -16.72 -6.98
C LEU A 121 -0.04 -16.71 -8.51
N ARG A 122 0.87 -15.98 -9.15
CA ARG A 122 0.88 -15.78 -10.60
C ARG A 122 2.16 -16.34 -11.19
N ALA A 123 2.03 -17.15 -12.24
CA ALA A 123 3.13 -17.61 -13.06
C ALA A 123 3.36 -16.64 -14.23
N VAL A 124 4.56 -16.08 -14.32
CA VAL A 124 4.99 -15.23 -15.43
C VAL A 124 6.03 -16.01 -16.23
N PRO A 125 5.81 -16.31 -17.52
CA PRO A 125 6.84 -16.96 -18.33
C PRO A 125 8.03 -16.01 -18.53
N VAL A 126 9.24 -16.54 -18.40
CA VAL A 126 10.50 -15.82 -18.65
C VAL A 126 11.39 -16.70 -19.51
N SER A 127 11.89 -16.15 -20.61
CA SER A 127 12.87 -16.79 -21.48
C SER A 127 14.12 -15.93 -21.53
N GLU A 128 15.22 -16.42 -20.96
CA GLU A 128 16.56 -15.82 -21.14
C GLU A 128 17.16 -16.33 -22.45
N VAL A 129 17.49 -15.41 -23.36
CA VAL A 129 18.09 -15.70 -24.66
C VAL A 129 19.52 -15.21 -24.65
N LYS A 130 20.46 -16.14 -24.79
CA LYS A 130 21.90 -15.84 -24.96
C LYS A 130 22.22 -15.82 -26.44
N TYR A 131 22.95 -14.81 -26.87
CA TYR A 131 23.33 -14.63 -28.26
C TYR A 131 24.76 -14.10 -28.37
N GLU A 132 25.35 -14.33 -29.52
CA GLU A 132 26.68 -13.83 -29.87
C GLU A 132 26.54 -12.88 -31.06
N TRP A 133 27.14 -11.70 -30.95
CA TRP A 133 27.13 -10.68 -31.99
C TRP A 133 28.48 -9.97 -32.03
N ASN A 134 29.15 -9.95 -33.19
CA ASN A 134 30.47 -9.34 -33.38
C ASN A 134 31.45 -9.71 -32.24
N ASP A 135 31.68 -11.01 -32.03
CA ASP A 135 32.56 -11.56 -30.98
C ASP A 135 32.18 -11.16 -29.54
N THR A 136 30.95 -10.64 -29.34
CA THR A 136 30.41 -10.27 -28.03
C THR A 136 29.28 -11.21 -27.65
N SER A 137 29.48 -11.99 -26.59
CA SER A 137 28.43 -12.80 -25.97
C SER A 137 27.59 -11.94 -25.02
N THR A 138 26.29 -11.89 -25.25
CA THR A 138 25.34 -11.09 -24.45
C THR A 138 24.00 -11.82 -24.31
N ARG A 139 23.05 -11.22 -23.59
CA ARG A 139 21.74 -11.83 -23.29
C ARG A 139 20.62 -10.80 -23.25
N PHE A 140 19.40 -11.28 -23.47
CA PHE A 140 18.17 -10.54 -23.24
C PHE A 140 17.08 -11.47 -22.72
N TRP A 141 15.99 -10.89 -22.23
CA TRP A 141 14.85 -11.63 -21.70
C TRP A 141 13.59 -11.29 -22.47
N VAL A 142 12.78 -12.30 -22.76
CA VAL A 142 11.39 -12.16 -23.17
C VAL A 142 10.53 -12.67 -22.02
N PHE A 143 9.61 -11.86 -21.53
CA PHE A 143 8.84 -12.17 -20.34
C PHE A 143 7.38 -11.73 -20.43
N GLY A 144 6.55 -12.42 -19.63
CA GLY A 144 5.12 -12.21 -19.57
C GLY A 144 4.37 -12.73 -20.79
N LEU A 145 3.05 -12.87 -20.65
CA LEU A 145 2.15 -13.21 -21.75
C LEU A 145 1.99 -12.05 -22.75
N ASP A 146 2.42 -10.86 -22.35
CA ASP A 146 2.55 -9.66 -23.17
C ASP A 146 3.87 -9.57 -23.95
N HIS A 147 4.74 -10.60 -23.85
CA HIS A 147 6.00 -10.73 -24.59
C HIS A 147 6.90 -9.49 -24.48
N LYS A 148 7.00 -8.89 -23.30
CA LYS A 148 7.89 -7.75 -23.06
C LYS A 148 9.34 -8.19 -23.18
N VAL A 149 10.19 -7.28 -23.66
CA VAL A 149 11.63 -7.52 -23.85
C VAL A 149 12.45 -6.66 -22.89
N HIS A 150 13.43 -7.26 -22.22
CA HIS A 150 14.46 -6.57 -21.46
C HIS A 150 15.83 -6.90 -22.07
N ALA A 151 16.52 -5.91 -22.62
CA ALA A 151 17.80 -6.08 -23.29
C ALA A 151 18.77 -4.94 -22.90
N PRO A 152 19.28 -4.91 -21.66
CA PRO A 152 20.13 -3.83 -21.16
C PRO A 152 21.46 -3.74 -21.94
N ASP A 153 22.00 -4.90 -22.33
CA ASP A 153 23.29 -5.05 -23.00
C ASP A 153 23.16 -5.19 -24.53
N TYR A 154 22.14 -4.57 -25.13
CA TYR A 154 21.94 -4.60 -26.58
C TYR A 154 23.07 -3.85 -27.31
N PRO A 155 23.83 -4.48 -28.22
CA PRO A 155 25.05 -3.91 -28.78
C PRO A 155 24.81 -2.73 -29.73
N GLN A 156 23.60 -2.60 -30.29
CA GLN A 156 23.22 -1.45 -31.11
C GLN A 156 22.29 -0.50 -30.34
N GLN A 157 22.81 0.14 -29.31
CA GLN A 157 22.14 1.30 -28.71
C GLN A 157 22.19 2.47 -29.72
N CYS A 158 21.25 2.48 -30.67
CA CYS A 158 21.10 3.61 -31.57
C CYS A 158 20.79 4.87 -30.75
N CYS A 159 21.36 6.00 -31.13
CA CYS A 159 21.21 7.31 -30.50
C CYS A 159 19.76 7.84 -30.39
N CYS A 160 18.77 7.08 -30.87
CA CYS A 160 17.36 7.44 -30.96
C CYS A 160 16.39 6.49 -30.21
N GLY A 161 16.89 5.58 -29.36
CA GLY A 161 16.02 4.76 -28.50
C GLY A 161 15.31 3.59 -29.18
N CYS A 162 15.93 2.97 -30.20
CA CYS A 162 15.41 1.74 -30.79
C CYS A 162 15.58 0.56 -29.81
N THR A 163 14.47 -0.06 -29.40
CA THR A 163 14.46 -1.29 -28.62
C THR A 163 14.14 -2.48 -29.54
N ILE A 164 14.65 -3.68 -29.22
CA ILE A 164 14.23 -4.92 -29.88
C ILE A 164 12.70 -5.05 -29.73
N LEU A 165 11.99 -5.21 -30.85
CA LEU A 165 10.55 -5.53 -30.93
C LEU A 165 10.32 -7.02 -30.74
#